data_AF-A0A926B0B4-F1
#
_entry.id   AF-A0A926B0B4-F1
#
_cell.length_a   1.000
_cell.length_b   1.000
_cell.length_c   1.000
_cell.angle_alpha   90.00
_cell.angle_beta   90.00
_cell.angle_gamma   90.00
#
_symmetry.space_group_name_H-M   'P 1'
#
loop_
_entity.id
_entity.type
_entity.pdbx_description
1 polymer ?
#
loop_
_entity_poly.entity_id
_entity_poly.type
_entity_poly.pdbx_seq_one_letter_code
_entity_poly.pdbx_strand_id
1 'polypeptide(L)'
;VGIDRTQAILKTQTSIATNGTQTLTYALTSIPGANRSKVRGEERFAVFSLEDYQAPESQLASEYIQIWPVADGSIVGITQNQLVRYVVPQLTVTLNDLYPSSTTYVQVYKGNPQLGVTGTIIPGSSLIISESVPQNRILTLKNYESLFDSDGRWTMELLTVTTFGIDRLQYMSFDIKRSIDMNATVTTIE
;
A
#
# COMPACT_ATOMS: atom_id res chain seq x y z
N VAL A 1 8.78 -16.98 6.34
CA VAL A 1 9.67 -18.17 6.47
C VAL A 1 10.15 -18.22 7.91
N GLY A 2 9.98 -19.35 8.62
CA GLY A 2 10.40 -19.51 10.02
C GLY A 2 9.30 -19.48 11.09
N ILE A 3 8.02 -19.59 10.71
CA ILE A 3 6.92 -19.77 11.68
C ILE A 3 6.89 -21.24 12.11
N ASP A 4 6.88 -21.48 13.43
CA ASP A 4 6.69 -22.82 13.97
C ASP A 4 5.24 -23.25 13.80
N ARG A 5 4.99 -24.09 12.79
CA ARG A 5 3.66 -24.58 12.42
C ARG A 5 3.09 -25.60 13.41
N THR A 6 3.90 -26.05 14.36
CA THR A 6 3.42 -26.91 15.46
C THR A 6 2.65 -26.09 16.50
N GLN A 7 2.82 -24.76 16.52
CA GLN A 7 2.10 -23.85 17.41
C GLN A 7 0.78 -23.31 16.80
N ALA A 8 0.25 -23.96 15.76
CA ALA A 8 -1.02 -23.57 15.17
C ALA A 8 -2.16 -23.76 16.18
N ILE A 9 -2.98 -22.72 16.37
CA ILE A 9 -4.13 -22.74 17.27
C ILE A 9 -5.39 -23.01 16.47
N LEU A 10 -6.13 -24.06 16.81
CA LEU A 10 -7.43 -24.34 16.20
C LEU A 10 -8.41 -23.20 16.53
N LYS A 11 -9.00 -22.60 15.50
CA LYS A 11 -9.97 -21.50 15.64
C LYS A 11 -11.40 -21.93 15.36
N THR A 12 -11.60 -22.72 14.32
CA THR A 12 -12.91 -23.24 13.93
C THR A 12 -12.76 -24.66 13.42
N GLN A 13 -13.82 -25.45 13.57
CA GLN A 13 -13.90 -26.81 13.07
C GLN A 13 -15.31 -27.05 12.56
N THR A 14 -15.45 -27.90 11.54
CA THR A 14 -16.74 -28.35 11.02
C THR A 14 -16.58 -29.78 10.54
N SER A 15 -17.63 -30.59 10.73
CA SER A 15 -17.66 -31.97 10.27
C SER A 15 -18.21 -32.06 8.86
N ILE A 16 -17.55 -32.84 8.01
CA ILE A 16 -18.05 -33.20 6.68
C ILE A 16 -18.69 -34.59 6.80
N ALA A 17 -20.02 -34.65 6.71
CA ALA A 17 -20.77 -35.89 6.91
C ALA A 17 -21.28 -36.52 5.60
N THR A 18 -21.11 -35.85 4.46
CA THR A 18 -21.57 -36.32 3.16
C THR A 18 -20.46 -36.30 2.13
N ASN A 19 -20.49 -37.27 1.22
CA ASN A 19 -19.57 -37.33 0.09
C ASN A 19 -19.90 -36.26 -0.96
N GLY A 20 -18.89 -35.82 -1.70
CA GLY A 20 -19.02 -34.83 -2.76
C GLY A 20 -18.47 -33.46 -2.39
N THR A 21 -18.74 -32.47 -3.23
CA THR A 21 -18.24 -31.10 -3.05
C THR A 21 -18.94 -30.44 -1.86
N GLN A 22 -18.14 -29.93 -0.93
CA GLN A 22 -18.59 -29.16 0.22
C GLN A 22 -18.13 -27.71 0.07
N THR A 23 -19.03 -26.76 0.33
CA THR A 23 -18.70 -25.33 0.41
C THR A 23 -18.79 -24.90 1.85
N LEU A 24 -17.66 -24.48 2.42
CA LEU A 24 -17.55 -24.03 3.80
C LEU A 24 -17.26 -22.52 3.82
N THR A 25 -17.89 -21.80 4.73
CA THR A 25 -17.72 -20.35 4.87
C THR A 25 -16.95 -20.04 6.13
N TYR A 26 -15.90 -19.23 5.99
CA TYR A 26 -15.05 -18.79 7.09
C TYR A 26 -15.05 -17.26 7.18
N ALA A 27 -14.68 -16.73 8.35
CA ALA A 27 -14.36 -15.31 8.46
C ALA A 27 -13.16 -14.97 7.55
N LEU A 28 -13.08 -13.72 7.08
CA LEU A 28 -12.00 -13.25 6.21
C LEU A 28 -10.61 -13.55 6.76
N THR A 29 -10.46 -13.45 8.08
CA THR A 29 -9.28 -13.93 8.80
C THR A 29 -9.63 -14.21 10.27
N SER A 30 -9.10 -15.29 10.81
CA SER A 30 -9.14 -15.70 12.22
C SER A 30 -7.90 -15.28 13.02
N ILE A 31 -6.93 -14.58 12.41
CA ILE A 31 -5.76 -14.05 13.12
C ILE A 31 -6.22 -13.01 14.15
N PRO A 32 -5.85 -13.15 15.44
CA PRO A 32 -6.20 -12.18 16.48
C PRO A 32 -5.55 -10.81 16.26
N GLY A 33 -6.28 -9.74 16.55
CA GLY A 33 -5.75 -8.38 16.57
C GLY A 33 -6.86 -7.35 16.45
N ALA A 34 -6.73 -6.25 17.21
CA ALA A 34 -7.72 -5.18 17.24
C ALA A 34 -7.77 -4.42 15.91
N ASN A 35 -6.60 -4.07 15.35
CA ASN A 35 -6.53 -3.44 14.04
C ASN A 35 -6.47 -4.50 12.94
N ARG A 36 -7.61 -4.71 12.28
CA ARG A 36 -7.78 -5.70 11.20
C ARG A 36 -6.95 -5.39 9.96
N SER A 37 -6.53 -4.14 9.74
CA SER A 37 -5.65 -3.80 8.62
C SER A 37 -4.19 -4.15 8.90
N LYS A 38 -3.82 -4.50 10.14
CA LYS A 38 -2.43 -4.74 10.56
C LYS A 38 -2.17 -6.13 11.11
N VAL A 39 -3.16 -7.01 11.09
CA VAL A 39 -2.94 -8.42 11.42
C VAL A 39 -2.05 -9.08 10.37
N ARG A 40 -1.20 -10.01 10.80
CA ARG A 40 -0.31 -10.77 9.92
C ARG A 40 -0.05 -12.16 10.47
N GLY A 41 0.18 -13.13 9.60
CA GLY A 41 0.46 -14.50 9.99
C GLY A 41 0.10 -15.51 8.92
N GLU A 42 -0.15 -16.75 9.34
CA GLU A 42 -0.49 -17.87 8.48
C GLU A 42 -1.78 -18.49 8.99
N GLU A 43 -2.73 -18.72 8.09
CA GLU A 43 -3.93 -19.51 8.38
C GLU A 43 -3.84 -20.83 7.65
N ARG A 44 -4.06 -21.92 8.39
CA ARG A 44 -3.98 -23.27 7.87
C ARG A 44 -5.37 -23.89 7.87
N PHE A 45 -5.74 -24.44 6.73
CA PHE A 45 -6.91 -25.28 6.56
C PHE A 45 -6.42 -26.72 6.49
N ALA A 46 -7.00 -27.60 7.29
CA ALA A 46 -6.61 -28.99 7.34
C ALA A 46 -7.86 -29.86 7.47
N VAL A 47 -7.85 -30.98 6.76
CA VAL A 47 -8.91 -31.99 6.78
C VAL A 47 -8.34 -33.23 7.44
N PHE A 48 -9.06 -33.74 8.42
CA PHE A 48 -8.69 -34.93 9.18
C PHE A 48 -9.74 -36.01 8.98
N SER A 49 -9.31 -37.27 8.89
CA SER A 49 -10.18 -38.43 9.04
C SER A 49 -10.49 -38.61 10.51
N LEU A 50 -11.73 -38.95 10.85
CA LEU A 50 -12.05 -39.36 12.22
C LEU A 50 -11.35 -40.68 12.57
N GLU A 51 -11.07 -40.89 13.85
CA GLU A 51 -10.67 -42.19 14.37
C GLU A 51 -11.79 -43.22 14.15
N ASP A 52 -11.42 -44.45 13.78
CA ASP A 52 -12.30 -45.61 13.66
C ASP A 52 -11.63 -46.86 14.28
N TYR A 53 -12.34 -47.98 14.37
CA TYR A 53 -11.82 -49.20 14.97
C TYR A 53 -10.52 -49.66 14.30
N GLN A 54 -9.41 -49.56 15.05
CA GLN A 54 -8.03 -49.82 14.60
C GLN A 54 -7.43 -48.80 13.62
N ALA A 55 -8.09 -47.67 13.37
CA ALA A 55 -7.59 -46.61 12.50
C ALA A 55 -7.53 -45.28 13.28
N PRO A 56 -6.34 -44.78 13.66
CA PRO A 56 -6.24 -43.49 14.35
C PRO A 56 -6.66 -42.33 13.43
N GLU A 57 -7.04 -41.21 14.03
CA GLU A 57 -7.20 -39.93 13.32
C GLU A 57 -5.94 -39.63 12.49
N SER A 58 -6.13 -39.18 11.26
CA SER A 58 -5.03 -38.85 10.36
C SER A 58 -5.34 -37.60 9.54
N GLN A 59 -4.32 -36.80 9.26
CA GLN A 59 -4.47 -35.64 8.38
C GLN A 59 -4.54 -36.11 6.92
N LEU A 60 -5.67 -35.86 6.26
CA LEU A 60 -5.89 -36.22 4.87
C LEU A 60 -5.27 -35.19 3.92
N ALA A 61 -5.43 -33.91 4.23
CA ALA A 61 -4.91 -32.80 3.43
C ALA A 61 -4.73 -31.55 4.29
N SER A 62 -3.81 -30.66 3.88
CA SER A 62 -3.70 -29.33 4.47
C SER A 62 -3.10 -28.34 3.49
N GLU A 63 -3.63 -27.12 3.52
CA GLU A 63 -3.11 -25.97 2.80
C GLU A 63 -3.07 -24.75 3.73
N TYR A 64 -2.28 -23.75 3.37
CA TYR A 64 -2.19 -22.51 4.14
C TYR A 64 -2.22 -21.26 3.26
N ILE A 65 -2.68 -20.17 3.86
CA ILE A 65 -2.64 -18.84 3.29
C ILE A 65 -1.80 -17.93 4.18
N GLN A 66 -1.03 -17.06 3.55
CA GLN A 66 -0.29 -16.01 4.25
C GLN A 66 -1.10 -14.73 4.24
N ILE A 67 -1.23 -14.13 5.42
CA ILE A 67 -1.96 -12.89 5.63
C ILE A 67 -0.96 -11.80 5.92
N TRP A 68 -0.96 -10.80 5.05
CA TRP A 68 -0.10 -9.64 5.17
C TRP A 68 -0.88 -8.42 5.68
N PRO A 69 -0.22 -7.55 6.47
CA PRO A 69 -0.82 -6.29 6.86
C PRO A 69 -1.01 -5.40 5.62
N VAL A 70 -2.05 -4.58 5.64
CA VAL A 70 -2.34 -3.60 4.59
C VAL A 70 -1.21 -2.58 4.54
N ALA A 71 -0.63 -2.39 3.36
CA ALA A 71 0.41 -1.40 3.14
C ALA A 71 -0.11 0.02 3.41
N ASP A 72 0.72 0.88 3.99
CA ASP A 72 0.43 2.31 4.15
C ASP A 72 1.68 3.16 3.93
N GLY A 73 1.48 4.47 3.81
CA GLY A 73 2.59 5.39 3.79
C GLY A 73 2.21 6.83 4.08
N SER A 74 3.23 7.65 4.28
CA SER A 74 3.09 9.09 4.50
C SER A 74 4.06 9.87 3.64
N ILE A 75 3.66 11.09 3.29
CA ILE A 75 4.48 12.06 2.58
C ILE A 75 4.66 13.25 3.52
N VAL A 76 5.91 13.59 3.81
CA VAL A 76 6.30 14.72 4.66
C VAL A 76 7.18 15.67 3.85
N GLY A 77 7.07 16.97 4.12
CA GLY A 77 7.86 18.02 3.45
C GLY A 77 6.98 19.00 2.67
N ILE A 78 5.77 18.58 2.30
CA ILE A 78 4.73 19.44 1.78
C ILE A 78 3.44 19.15 2.54
N THR A 79 2.52 20.12 2.62
CA THR A 79 1.20 19.95 3.27
C THR A 79 0.03 20.16 2.30
N GLN A 80 -1.15 19.68 2.68
CA GLN A 80 -2.36 19.84 1.90
C GLN A 80 -2.69 21.33 1.71
N ASN A 81 -2.96 21.71 0.46
CA ASN A 81 -3.24 23.07 0.00
C ASN A 81 -2.09 24.07 0.21
N GLN A 82 -0.85 23.60 0.38
CA GLN A 82 0.30 24.49 0.50
C GLN A 82 0.49 25.29 -0.79
N LEU A 83 0.78 26.58 -0.66
CA LEU A 83 1.23 27.42 -1.78
C LEU A 83 2.76 27.38 -1.89
N VAL A 84 3.28 26.85 -2.99
CA VAL A 84 4.72 26.77 -3.30
C VAL A 84 5.06 27.84 -4.34
N ARG A 85 5.91 28.80 -3.95
CA ARG A 85 6.24 29.97 -4.80
C ARG A 85 7.59 29.89 -5.51
N TYR A 86 8.57 29.25 -4.89
CA TYR A 86 9.94 29.24 -5.37
C TYR A 86 10.40 27.80 -5.54
N VAL A 87 10.99 27.23 -4.51
CA VAL A 87 11.59 25.90 -4.53
C VAL A 87 10.60 24.88 -3.97
N VAL A 88 10.48 23.73 -4.65
CA VAL A 88 9.72 22.59 -4.12
C VAL A 88 10.50 21.95 -2.97
N PRO A 89 9.84 21.66 -1.83
CA PRO A 89 10.54 21.15 -0.66
C PRO A 89 11.06 19.72 -0.90
N GLN A 90 12.13 19.33 -0.20
CA GLN A 90 12.50 17.92 -0.14
C GLN A 90 11.38 17.13 0.52
N LEU A 91 11.08 15.94 -0.01
CA LEU A 91 10.07 15.05 0.55
C LEU A 91 10.71 13.85 1.25
N THR A 92 10.11 13.46 2.36
CA THR A 92 10.36 12.20 3.03
C THR A 92 9.10 11.35 2.88
N VAL A 93 9.23 10.19 2.23
CA VAL A 93 8.15 9.24 2.04
C VAL A 93 8.43 8.03 2.92
N THR A 94 7.56 7.78 3.89
CA THR A 94 7.64 6.60 4.75
C THR A 94 6.67 5.56 4.22
N LEU A 95 7.13 4.33 4.08
CA LEU A 95 6.38 3.21 3.51
C LEU A 95 6.40 2.06 4.52
N ASN A 96 5.23 1.57 4.87
CA ASN A 96 5.06 0.48 5.83
C ASN A 96 4.36 -0.69 5.16
N ASP A 97 4.83 -1.90 5.50
CA ASP A 97 4.19 -3.16 5.13
C ASP A 97 4.01 -3.36 3.61
N LEU A 98 4.95 -2.87 2.79
CA LEU A 98 4.88 -3.02 1.34
C LEU A 98 4.88 -4.49 0.95
N TYR A 99 3.91 -4.88 0.14
CA TYR A 99 3.69 -6.27 -0.19
C TYR A 99 4.86 -6.91 -0.94
N PRO A 100 5.08 -8.23 -0.79
CA PRO A 100 5.95 -9.01 -1.66
C PRO A 100 5.58 -8.81 -3.15
N SER A 101 6.59 -8.76 -4.03
CA SER A 101 6.38 -8.59 -5.48
C SER A 101 5.53 -7.37 -5.84
N SER A 102 5.75 -6.25 -5.16
CA SER A 102 5.04 -4.99 -5.42
C SER A 102 5.97 -3.90 -5.94
N THR A 103 5.42 -2.96 -6.71
CA THR A 103 6.12 -1.74 -7.12
C THR A 103 5.42 -0.53 -6.54
N THR A 104 6.11 0.23 -5.71
CA THR A 104 5.59 1.45 -5.10
C THR A 104 6.28 2.66 -5.71
N TYR A 105 5.54 3.72 -6.00
CA TYR A 105 6.08 4.96 -6.56
C TYR A 105 5.23 6.16 -6.21
N VAL A 106 5.80 7.34 -6.36
CA VAL A 106 5.09 8.61 -6.25
C VAL A 106 4.89 9.17 -7.65
N GLN A 107 3.65 9.58 -7.96
CA GLN A 107 3.34 10.29 -9.20
C GLN A 107 2.79 11.68 -8.91
N VAL A 108 2.90 12.58 -9.89
CA VAL A 108 2.30 13.91 -9.87
C VAL A 108 1.50 14.18 -11.13
N TYR A 109 0.38 14.89 -10.99
CA TYR A 109 -0.43 15.37 -12.12
C TYR A 109 -1.09 16.70 -11.79
N LYS A 110 -1.44 17.45 -12.82
CA LYS A 110 -2.12 18.74 -12.67
C LYS A 110 -3.60 18.55 -12.38
N GLY A 111 -4.15 19.33 -11.44
CA GLY A 111 -5.56 19.33 -11.08
C GLY A 111 -5.84 18.86 -9.65
N ASN A 112 -7.11 18.54 -9.39
CA ASN A 112 -7.59 18.02 -8.12
C ASN A 112 -7.42 16.49 -8.04
N PRO A 113 -7.37 15.92 -6.82
CA PRO A 113 -7.11 14.49 -6.65
C PRO A 113 -8.24 13.65 -7.23
N GLN A 114 -7.88 12.75 -8.14
CA GLN A 114 -8.79 11.83 -8.81
C GLN A 114 -8.13 10.46 -8.97
N LEU A 115 -8.85 9.41 -8.58
CA LEU A 115 -8.37 8.03 -8.72
C LEU A 115 -8.25 7.65 -10.21
N GLY A 116 -7.26 6.82 -10.52
CA GLY A 116 -7.04 6.30 -11.88
C GLY A 116 -6.41 7.29 -12.86
N VAL A 117 -6.02 8.49 -12.42
CA VAL A 117 -5.27 9.43 -13.24
C VAL A 117 -3.82 8.96 -13.35
N THR A 118 -3.33 8.80 -14.58
CA THR A 118 -1.91 8.56 -14.85
C THR A 118 -1.17 9.89 -14.82
N GLY A 119 -0.28 10.05 -13.85
CA GLY A 119 0.63 11.19 -13.74
C GLY A 119 2.06 10.86 -14.16
N THR A 120 2.96 11.81 -13.93
CA THR A 120 4.39 11.62 -14.12
C THR A 120 5.01 11.09 -12.85
N ILE A 121 5.73 9.97 -12.93
CA ILE A 121 6.43 9.38 -11.79
C ILE A 121 7.58 10.29 -11.37
N ILE A 122 7.69 10.58 -10.07
CA ILE A 122 8.80 11.35 -9.52
C ILE A 122 10.09 10.53 -9.65
N PRO A 123 11.14 11.05 -10.33
CA PRO A 123 12.42 10.35 -10.42
C PRO A 123 12.97 9.99 -9.05
N GLY A 124 13.45 8.75 -8.90
CA GLY A 124 13.96 8.22 -7.63
C GLY A 124 12.89 7.80 -6.62
N SER A 125 11.60 7.89 -6.95
CA SER A 125 10.51 7.40 -6.08
C SER A 125 10.11 5.95 -6.31
N SER A 126 10.49 5.37 -7.45
CA SER A 126 10.11 3.99 -7.79
C SER A 126 10.94 2.99 -6.99
N LEU A 127 10.23 2.08 -6.34
CA LEU A 127 10.76 1.06 -5.46
C LEU A 127 10.11 -0.28 -5.82
N ILE A 128 10.92 -1.28 -6.09
CA ILE A 128 10.48 -2.64 -6.37
C ILE A 128 10.80 -3.50 -5.15
N ILE A 129 9.79 -4.16 -4.60
CA ILE A 129 9.92 -5.14 -3.53
C ILE A 129 9.84 -6.52 -4.16
N SER A 130 10.96 -7.23 -4.23
CA SER A 130 11.06 -8.60 -4.77
C SER A 130 11.20 -9.67 -3.67
N GLU A 131 11.19 -9.24 -2.41
CA GLU A 131 11.33 -10.10 -1.24
C GLU A 131 10.05 -10.89 -0.95
N SER A 132 10.19 -12.02 -0.24
CA SER A 132 9.08 -12.94 0.08
C SER A 132 8.25 -12.52 1.31
N VAL A 133 8.55 -11.37 1.92
CA VAL A 133 7.85 -10.86 3.11
C VAL A 133 7.68 -9.34 3.01
N PRO A 134 6.66 -8.75 3.65
CA PRO A 134 6.44 -7.31 3.61
C PRO A 134 7.64 -6.50 4.08
N GLN A 135 7.84 -5.33 3.47
CA GLN A 135 8.99 -4.48 3.71
C GLN A 135 8.61 -3.06 4.11
N ASN A 136 9.36 -2.49 5.04
CA ASN A 136 9.30 -1.06 5.34
C ASN A 136 10.45 -0.34 4.64
N ARG A 137 10.18 0.85 4.11
CA ARG A 137 11.19 1.67 3.43
C ARG A 137 10.95 3.14 3.72
N ILE A 138 12.02 3.92 3.65
CA ILE A 138 11.97 5.38 3.69
C ILE A 138 12.67 5.88 2.45
N LEU A 139 12.00 6.76 1.70
CA LEU A 139 12.56 7.40 0.51
C LEU A 139 12.71 8.89 0.78
N THR A 140 13.76 9.48 0.22
CA THR A 140 13.96 10.93 0.21
C THR A 140 13.95 11.41 -1.23
N LEU A 141 12.96 12.24 -1.57
CA LEU A 141 12.78 12.77 -2.92
C LEU A 141 13.23 14.22 -2.96
N LYS A 142 14.10 14.53 -3.92
CA LYS A 142 14.67 15.86 -4.14
C LYS A 142 14.74 16.14 -5.64
N ASN A 143 14.92 17.40 -6.00
CA ASN A 143 15.14 17.84 -7.38
C ASN A 143 14.03 17.40 -8.37
N TYR A 144 12.80 17.30 -7.90
CA TYR A 144 11.62 16.93 -8.73
C TYR A 144 10.87 18.17 -9.24
N GLU A 145 11.52 19.33 -9.21
CA GLU A 145 10.94 20.63 -9.55
C GLU A 145 10.52 20.73 -11.02
N SER A 146 11.30 20.11 -11.91
CA SER A 146 11.10 20.11 -13.35
C SER A 146 9.84 19.39 -13.80
N LEU A 147 9.17 18.65 -12.91
CA LEU A 147 7.91 17.97 -13.20
C LEU A 147 6.73 18.96 -13.23
N PHE A 148 6.92 20.16 -12.69
CA PHE A 148 5.90 21.19 -12.62
C PHE A 148 6.17 22.25 -13.69
N ASP A 149 5.46 22.11 -14.80
CA ASP A 149 5.65 22.92 -16.02
C ASP A 149 4.88 24.25 -16.00
N SER A 150 3.96 24.43 -15.05
CA SER A 150 3.04 25.55 -15.05
C SER A 150 2.44 25.80 -13.67
N ASP A 151 2.04 27.04 -13.45
CA ASP A 151 1.31 27.45 -12.25
C ASP A 151 -0.08 26.79 -12.19
N GLY A 152 -0.56 26.64 -10.97
CA GLY A 152 -1.87 26.08 -10.63
C GLY A 152 -1.81 24.94 -9.64
N ARG A 153 -2.94 24.25 -9.51
CA ARG A 153 -3.15 23.11 -8.61
C ARG A 153 -2.47 21.86 -9.15
N TRP A 154 -1.70 21.19 -8.30
CA TRP A 154 -1.09 19.89 -8.57
C TRP A 154 -1.46 18.89 -7.49
N THR A 155 -1.62 17.63 -7.87
CA THR A 155 -1.80 16.50 -6.97
C THR A 155 -0.61 15.56 -7.07
N MET A 156 -0.15 15.11 -5.92
CA MET A 156 0.82 14.04 -5.74
C MET A 156 0.13 12.82 -5.14
N GLU A 157 0.41 11.64 -5.66
CA GLU A 157 -0.12 10.38 -5.14
C GLU A 157 1.00 9.37 -4.91
N LEU A 158 0.93 8.71 -3.76
CA LEU A 158 1.73 7.53 -3.45
C LEU A 158 0.90 6.30 -3.81
N LEU A 159 1.40 5.51 -4.76
CA LEU A 159 0.73 4.34 -5.29
C LEU A 159 1.58 3.09 -5.04
N THR A 160 0.91 1.96 -4.77
CA THR A 160 1.52 0.63 -4.82
C THR A 160 0.79 -0.24 -5.82
N VAL A 161 1.57 -0.93 -6.66
CA VAL A 161 1.11 -1.87 -7.67
C VAL A 161 1.43 -3.27 -7.19
N THR A 162 0.40 -4.10 -7.11
CA THR A 162 0.49 -5.51 -6.74
C THR A 162 -0.07 -6.37 -7.87
N THR A 163 -0.02 -7.69 -7.71
CA THR A 163 -0.70 -8.63 -8.60
C THR A 163 -2.23 -8.48 -8.59
N PHE A 164 -2.80 -7.83 -7.56
CA PHE A 164 -4.25 -7.65 -7.42
C PHE A 164 -4.75 -6.32 -7.99
N GLY A 165 -3.85 -5.38 -8.28
CA GLY A 165 -4.20 -4.06 -8.78
C GLY A 165 -3.33 -2.95 -8.20
N ILE A 166 -3.81 -1.73 -8.36
CA ILE A 166 -3.14 -0.50 -7.93
C ILE A 166 -3.92 0.09 -6.76
N ASP A 167 -3.23 0.30 -5.64
CA ASP A 167 -3.77 0.94 -4.45
C ASP A 167 -3.12 2.31 -4.23
N ARG A 168 -3.95 3.29 -3.86
CA ARG A 168 -3.48 4.60 -3.42
C ARG A 168 -3.28 4.62 -1.92
N LEU A 169 -2.02 4.68 -1.50
CA LEU A 169 -1.64 4.70 -0.08
C LEU A 169 -1.82 6.08 0.56
N GLN A 170 -1.49 7.13 -0.19
CA GLN A 170 -1.62 8.51 0.25
C GLN A 170 -1.76 9.45 -0.94
N TYR A 171 -2.37 10.60 -0.74
CA TYR A 171 -2.33 11.69 -1.70
C TYR A 171 -2.16 13.03 -1.01
N MET A 172 -1.74 14.01 -1.79
CA MET A 172 -1.72 15.38 -1.34
C MET A 172 -1.85 16.33 -2.53
N SER A 173 -2.41 17.51 -2.31
CA SER A 173 -2.59 18.50 -3.35
C SER A 173 -2.14 19.85 -2.86
N PHE A 174 -1.50 20.62 -3.74
CA PHE A 174 -0.85 21.88 -3.43
C PHE A 174 -0.86 22.77 -4.67
N ASP A 175 -0.61 24.06 -4.47
CA ASP A 175 -0.69 25.06 -5.51
C ASP A 175 0.71 25.60 -5.79
N ILE A 176 1.10 25.62 -7.06
CA ILE A 176 2.35 26.20 -7.53
C ILE A 176 2.04 27.57 -8.12
N LYS A 177 2.71 28.61 -7.61
CA LYS A 177 2.68 29.96 -8.18
C LYS A 177 4.09 30.53 -8.28
N ARG A 178 4.74 30.30 -9.42
CA ARG A 178 6.08 30.83 -9.75
C ARG A 178 6.01 32.13 -10.54
N SER A 179 4.86 32.48 -11.12
CA SER A 179 4.70 33.75 -11.84
C SER A 179 4.79 34.93 -10.86
N ILE A 180 5.64 35.90 -11.20
CA ILE A 180 5.71 37.19 -10.53
C ILE A 180 4.92 38.19 -11.38
N ASP A 181 3.78 38.63 -10.85
CA ASP A 181 3.00 39.71 -11.44
C ASP A 181 3.61 41.06 -10.98
N MET A 182 4.30 41.77 -11.89
CA MET A 182 4.89 43.08 -11.59
C MET A 182 3.99 44.19 -12.13
N ASN A 183 3.36 44.95 -11.24
CA ASN A 183 2.65 46.18 -11.58
C ASN A 183 3.63 47.35 -11.53
N ALA A 184 4.13 47.78 -12.70
CA ALA A 184 4.99 48.96 -12.80
C ALA A 184 4.21 50.16 -13.37
N THR A 185 4.20 51.26 -12.63
CA THR A 185 3.76 52.57 -13.14
C THR A 185 4.98 53.31 -13.66
N VAL A 186 5.08 53.51 -14.97
CA VAL A 186 6.12 54.35 -15.57
C VAL A 186 5.63 55.79 -15.60
N THR A 187 6.18 56.65 -14.75
CA THR A 187 6.03 58.10 -14.87
C THR A 187 7.29 58.68 -15.51
N THR A 188 7.21 59.07 -16.78
CA THR A 188 8.22 59.93 -17.40
C THR A 188 8.12 61.33 -16.78
N ILE A 189 9.26 61.90 -16.39
CA ILE A 189 9.39 63.30 -15.98
C ILE A 189 9.93 64.04 -17.21
N GLU A 190 9.18 65.00 -17.73
CA GLU A 190 9.64 65.97 -18.75
C GLU A 190 10.33 67.16 -18.10
#